data_AF-A0A414JTG2-F1
#
_entry.id   AF-A0A414JTG2-F1
#
_cell.length_a   1.000
_cell.length_b   1.000
_cell.length_c   1.000
_cell.angle_alpha   90.00
_cell.angle_beta   90.00
_cell.angle_gamma   90.00
#
_symmetry.space_group_name_H-M   'P 1'
#
loop_
_entity.id
_entity.type
_entity.pdbx_description
1 polymer ?
#
loop_
_entity_poly.entity_id
_entity_poly.type
_entity_poly.pdbx_seq_one_letter_code
_entity_poly.pdbx_strand_id
1 'polypeptide(L)'
;MRQTVEEAAMNFANYESNNLDKLPFKVKNVVDYDNGLTRGFKAGAEWQAKQSPWISVEDAIPNELAKGMCQVKYVDGSIDEMAMREVNKWIYPYIKTGYVTHWKPIPSFDEILEANKDVLERIKEKGD
;
A
#
# COMPACT_ATOMS: atom_id res chain seq x y z
N MET A 1 -3.59 -10.04 14.59
CA MET A 1 -3.85 -8.62 14.28
C MET A 1 -2.71 -8.12 13.44
N ARG A 2 -2.98 -7.48 12.29
CA ARG A 2 -1.97 -6.64 11.63
C ARG A 2 -1.68 -5.45 12.55
N GLN A 3 -0.42 -5.03 12.59
CA GLN A 3 0.03 -3.87 13.34
C GLN A 3 -0.75 -2.62 12.89
N THR A 4 -1.19 -1.77 13.84
CA THR A 4 -1.83 -0.49 13.51
C THR A 4 -0.79 0.51 12.96
N VAL A 5 -1.24 1.55 12.26
CA VAL A 5 -0.32 2.62 11.77
C VAL A 5 0.36 3.32 12.96
N GLU A 6 -0.37 3.46 14.07
CA GLU A 6 0.13 3.97 15.35
C GLU A 6 1.26 3.10 15.91
N GLU A 7 1.05 1.78 15.99
CA GLU A 7 2.05 0.83 16.48
C GLU A 7 3.25 0.75 15.55
N ALA A 8 3.05 0.85 14.23
CA ALA A 8 4.12 0.90 13.24
C ALA A 8 4.96 2.17 13.39
N ALA A 9 4.30 3.32 13.51
CA ALA A 9 4.96 4.60 13.73
C ALA A 9 5.79 4.58 15.01
N MET A 10 5.22 4.07 16.11
CA MET A 10 5.89 3.98 17.41
C MET A 10 7.09 3.01 17.38
N ASN A 11 6.95 1.85 16.74
CA ASN A 11 8.06 0.90 16.61
C ASN A 11 9.19 1.46 15.74
N PHE A 12 8.87 2.14 14.65
CA PHE A 12 9.86 2.82 13.81
C PHE A 12 10.57 3.94 14.58
N ALA A 13 9.82 4.78 15.29
CA ALA A 13 10.38 5.89 16.03
C ALA A 13 11.30 5.41 17.18
N ASN A 14 10.93 4.34 17.89
CA ASN A 14 11.79 3.67 18.87
C ASN A 14 13.06 3.09 18.25
N TYR A 15 12.96 2.44 17.08
CA TYR A 15 14.13 1.91 16.36
C TYR A 15 15.12 3.01 15.98
N GLU A 16 14.63 4.12 15.42
CA GLU A 16 15.45 5.27 15.04
C GLU A 16 16.04 5.98 16.26
N SER A 17 15.26 6.10 17.34
CA SER A 17 15.72 6.65 18.62
C SER A 17 16.93 5.88 19.16
N ASN A 18 16.93 4.55 19.08
CA ASN A 18 18.06 3.71 19.47
C ASN A 18 19.30 3.86 18.56
N ASN A 19 19.16 4.50 17.39
CA ASN A 19 20.26 4.80 16.48
C ASN A 19 20.72 6.27 16.54
N LEU A 20 20.17 7.08 17.46
CA LEU A 20 20.51 8.50 17.62
C LEU A 20 22.02 8.76 17.78
N ASP A 21 22.74 7.86 18.46
CA ASP A 21 24.19 7.98 18.67
C ASP A 21 25.02 7.87 17.37
N LYS A 22 24.42 7.39 16.28
CA LYS A 22 25.06 7.24 14.97
C LYS A 22 24.78 8.42 14.03
N LEU A 23 23.96 9.39 14.46
CA LEU A 23 23.61 10.53 13.62
C LEU A 23 24.80 11.52 13.49
N PRO A 24 24.95 12.16 12.32
CA PRO A 24 26.00 13.17 12.11
C PRO A 24 25.74 14.49 12.86
N PHE A 25 24.61 14.63 13.55
CA PHE A 25 24.24 15.80 14.34
C PHE A 25 23.61 15.38 15.67
N LYS A 26 23.77 16.22 16.71
CA LYS A 26 23.20 15.98 18.04
C LYS A 26 21.73 16.40 18.11
N VAL A 27 20.88 15.46 18.51
CA VAL A 27 19.47 15.73 18.85
C VAL A 27 19.40 16.23 20.30
N LYS A 28 18.74 17.38 20.51
CA LYS A 28 18.67 18.04 21.84
C LYS A 28 17.70 17.35 22.82
N ASN A 29 16.58 16.81 22.34
CA ASN A 29 15.57 16.11 23.14
C ASN A 29 15.07 14.88 22.38
N VAL A 30 15.19 13.69 22.99
CA VAL A 30 14.73 12.42 22.41
C VAL A 30 13.21 12.40 22.21
N VAL A 31 12.46 12.96 23.15
CA VAL A 31 10.98 12.97 23.14
C VAL A 31 10.42 13.80 21.98
N ASP A 32 11.07 14.92 21.64
CA ASP A 32 10.62 15.77 20.52
C ASP A 32 10.91 15.11 19.16
N TYR A 33 12.02 14.37 19.06
CA TYR A 33 12.40 13.61 17.86
C TYR A 33 11.44 12.44 17.62
N ASP A 34 11.14 11.65 18.66
CA ASP A 34 10.21 10.53 18.62
C ASP A 34 8.78 10.98 18.26
N ASN A 35 8.30 12.07 18.87
CA ASN A 35 7.02 12.68 18.52
C ASN A 35 6.99 13.26 17.10
N GLY A 36 8.12 13.81 16.62
CA GLY A 36 8.27 14.28 15.25
C GLY A 36 8.19 13.14 14.23
N LEU A 37 8.94 12.07 14.45
CA LEU A 37 8.97 10.87 13.61
C LEU A 37 7.60 10.18 13.57
N THR A 38 6.98 9.98 14.74
CA THR A 38 5.66 9.34 14.84
C THR A 38 4.60 10.14 14.07
N ARG A 39 4.57 11.47 14.25
CA ARG A 39 3.63 12.34 13.51
C ARG A 39 3.91 12.36 12.01
N GLY A 40 5.19 12.43 11.62
CA GLY A 40 5.60 12.40 10.22
C GLY A 40 5.19 11.09 9.54
N PHE A 41 5.43 9.95 10.19
CA PHE A 41 5.02 8.64 9.67
C PHE A 41 3.50 8.54 9.51
N LYS A 42 2.73 8.94 10.53
CA LYS A 42 1.26 8.95 10.46
C LYS A 42 0.74 9.84 9.34
N ALA A 43 1.25 11.06 9.23
CA ALA A 43 0.87 11.97 8.14
C ALA A 43 1.22 11.41 6.76
N GLY A 44 2.38 10.75 6.63
CA GLY A 44 2.78 10.04 5.41
C GLY A 44 1.85 8.86 5.08
N ALA A 45 1.48 8.06 6.08
CA ALA A 45 0.53 6.96 5.92
C ALA A 45 -0.88 7.45 5.53
N GLU A 46 -1.37 8.53 6.16
CA GLU A 46 -2.63 9.18 5.79
C GLU A 46 -2.59 9.76 4.38
N TRP A 47 -1.46 10.35 3.97
CA TRP A 47 -1.26 10.83 2.61
C TRP A 47 -1.25 9.68 1.60
N GLN A 48 -0.57 8.58 1.93
CA GLN A 48 -0.51 7.36 1.10
C GLN A 48 -1.90 6.73 0.94
N ALA A 49 -2.71 6.72 1.99
CA ALA A 49 -4.08 6.22 1.96
C ALA A 49 -5.01 7.04 1.04
N LYS A 50 -4.67 8.31 0.77
CA LYS A 50 -5.39 9.18 -0.18
C LYS A 50 -4.95 8.99 -1.62
N GLN A 51 -3.84 8.28 -1.86
CA GLN A 51 -3.39 8.00 -3.22
C GLN A 51 -4.32 7.00 -3.90
N SER A 52 -4.42 7.11 -5.22
CA SER A 52 -5.18 6.15 -6.02
C SER A 52 -4.58 4.74 -5.84
N PRO A 53 -5.41 3.69 -5.69
CA PRO A 53 -4.92 2.33 -5.67
C PRO A 53 -4.38 1.88 -7.04
N TRP A 54 -4.64 2.67 -8.09
CA TRP A 54 -4.15 2.42 -9.44
C TRP A 54 -2.71 2.90 -9.60
N ILE A 55 -1.83 1.97 -9.96
CA ILE A 55 -0.41 2.17 -10.22
C ILE A 55 -0.23 2.37 -11.72
N SER A 56 0.44 3.45 -12.13
CA SER A 56 0.80 3.63 -13.54
C SER A 56 1.79 2.56 -13.97
N VAL A 57 1.59 1.99 -15.16
CA VAL A 57 2.57 1.04 -15.74
C VAL A 57 3.93 1.71 -16.03
N GLU A 58 3.97 3.05 -16.11
CA GLU A 58 5.21 3.81 -16.25
C GLU A 58 5.98 3.91 -14.92
N ASP A 59 5.28 3.89 -13.79
CA ASP A 59 5.89 3.98 -12.46
C ASP A 59 6.35 2.59 -11.96
N ALA A 60 5.50 1.57 -12.13
CA ALA A 60 5.80 0.21 -11.73
C ALA A 60 4.92 -0.81 -12.47
N ILE A 61 5.48 -2.00 -12.66
CA ILE A 61 4.80 -3.17 -13.21
C ILE A 61 4.96 -4.37 -12.26
N PRO A 62 4.06 -5.37 -12.32
CA PRO A 62 4.20 -6.57 -11.49
C PRO A 62 5.55 -7.26 -11.71
N ASN A 63 6.16 -7.74 -10.62
CA ASN A 63 7.40 -8.52 -10.67
C ASN A 63 7.23 -9.76 -11.56
N GLU A 64 8.30 -10.22 -12.21
CA GLU A 64 8.31 -11.44 -13.03
C GLU A 64 7.75 -12.68 -12.32
N LEU A 65 7.98 -12.78 -11.01
CA LEU A 65 7.47 -13.88 -10.17
C LEU A 65 6.11 -13.60 -9.52
N ALA A 66 5.49 -12.46 -9.83
CA ALA A 66 4.19 -12.12 -9.26
C ALA A 66 3.14 -13.15 -9.70
N LYS A 67 2.50 -13.79 -8.72
CA LYS A 67 1.40 -14.72 -8.92
C LYS A 67 0.12 -14.07 -8.43
N GLY A 68 -0.95 -14.19 -9.21
CA GLY A 68 -2.27 -13.69 -8.82
C GLY A 68 -3.01 -13.03 -9.97
N MET A 69 -4.10 -12.35 -9.63
CA MET A 69 -4.90 -11.55 -10.56
C MET A 69 -4.81 -10.08 -10.17
N CYS A 70 -4.91 -9.21 -11.16
CA CYS A 70 -4.94 -7.77 -10.98
C CYS A 70 -6.07 -7.16 -11.83
N GLN A 71 -6.52 -5.98 -11.45
CA GLN A 71 -7.36 -5.18 -12.32
C GLN A 71 -6.46 -4.28 -13.16
N VAL A 72 -6.79 -4.15 -14.44
CA VAL A 72 -6.11 -3.26 -15.39
C VAL A 72 -7.07 -2.21 -15.90
N LYS A 73 -6.56 -1.02 -16.17
CA LYS A 73 -7.30 0.09 -16.78
C LYS A 73 -6.67 0.42 -18.13
N TYR A 74 -7.48 0.46 -19.17
CA TYR A 74 -7.04 0.77 -20.52
C TYR A 74 -7.10 2.28 -20.81
N VAL A 75 -6.49 2.72 -21.91
CA VAL A 75 -6.48 4.12 -22.38
C VAL A 75 -7.91 4.67 -22.59
N ASP A 76 -8.85 3.83 -23.01
CA ASP A 76 -10.27 4.21 -23.18
C ASP A 76 -11.04 4.28 -21.85
N GLY A 77 -10.39 4.00 -20.73
CA GLY A 77 -10.97 4.01 -19.39
C GLY A 77 -11.67 2.71 -18.99
N SER A 78 -11.77 1.72 -19.88
CA SER A 78 -12.33 0.41 -19.55
C SER A 78 -11.45 -0.31 -18.52
N ILE A 79 -12.09 -1.15 -17.69
CA ILE A 79 -11.43 -1.93 -16.64
C ILE A 79 -11.68 -3.41 -16.89
N ASP A 80 -10.64 -4.21 -16.74
CA ASP A 80 -10.70 -5.67 -16.88
C ASP A 80 -9.80 -6.36 -15.85
N GLU A 81 -9.89 -7.67 -15.74
CA GLU A 81 -9.04 -8.51 -14.89
C GLU A 81 -7.98 -9.22 -15.72
N MET A 82 -6.73 -9.14 -15.28
CA MET A 82 -5.60 -9.79 -15.93
C MET A 82 -4.77 -10.56 -14.92
N ALA A 83 -4.27 -11.72 -15.33
CA ALA A 83 -3.29 -12.44 -14.53
C ALA A 83 -2.00 -11.62 -14.39
N MET A 84 -1.51 -11.49 -13.16
CA MET A 84 -0.14 -11.05 -12.92
C MET A 84 0.78 -12.13 -13.50
N ARG A 85 1.41 -11.81 -14.63
CA ARG A 85 2.36 -12.68 -15.34
C ARG A 85 3.63 -11.86 -15.62
N GLU A 86 4.68 -12.54 -16.07
CA GLU A 86 5.98 -11.96 -16.42
C GLU A 86 5.90 -10.59 -17.11
N VAL A 87 6.79 -9.68 -16.68
CA VAL A 87 6.98 -8.29 -17.13
C VAL A 87 6.88 -8.11 -18.66
N ASN A 88 7.41 -9.06 -19.43
CA ASN A 88 7.42 -9.01 -20.90
C ASN A 88 6.02 -8.90 -21.54
N LYS A 89 4.96 -9.31 -20.84
CA LYS A 89 3.56 -9.21 -21.32
C LYS A 89 2.91 -7.84 -21.09
N TRP A 90 3.60 -6.95 -20.39
CA TRP A 90 3.16 -5.58 -20.10
C TRP A 90 3.81 -4.54 -21.02
N ILE A 91 4.88 -4.90 -21.73
CA ILE A 91 5.79 -3.94 -22.39
C ILE A 91 5.68 -3.92 -23.94
N TYR A 92 5.07 -4.91 -24.62
CA TYR A 92 5.08 -4.92 -26.11
C TYR A 92 3.74 -5.35 -26.78
N PRO A 93 3.40 -4.78 -27.97
CA PRO A 93 2.04 -4.43 -28.36
C PRO A 93 1.35 -5.59 -29.07
N TYR A 94 0.47 -6.28 -28.36
CA TYR A 94 -0.43 -7.24 -28.97
C TYR A 94 -1.83 -6.63 -29.08
N ILE A 95 -2.18 -6.32 -30.34
CA ILE A 95 -3.52 -6.36 -30.96
C ILE A 95 -4.49 -5.18 -30.69
N LYS A 96 -4.43 -4.15 -31.55
CA LYS A 96 -5.51 -3.28 -32.08
C LYS A 96 -6.64 -2.73 -31.17
N THR A 97 -6.65 -2.92 -29.87
CA THR A 97 -7.59 -2.31 -28.92
C THR A 97 -6.93 -2.21 -27.54
N GLY A 98 -6.78 -1.01 -26.97
CA GLY A 98 -6.57 -0.85 -25.52
C GLY A 98 -5.14 -1.10 -25.00
N TYR A 99 -4.34 -0.05 -24.91
CA TYR A 99 -3.13 -0.06 -24.08
C TYR A 99 -3.52 0.02 -22.60
N VAL A 100 -2.94 -0.82 -21.73
CA VAL A 100 -3.08 -0.69 -20.27
C VAL A 100 -2.29 0.52 -19.81
N THR A 101 -2.94 1.43 -19.08
CA THR A 101 -2.30 2.61 -18.49
C THR A 101 -2.02 2.44 -17.02
N HIS A 102 -2.89 1.72 -16.30
CA HIS A 102 -2.76 1.50 -14.87
C HIS A 102 -3.17 0.09 -14.50
N TRP A 103 -2.66 -0.39 -13.38
CA TRP A 103 -3.08 -1.65 -12.77
C TRP A 103 -3.19 -1.51 -11.26
N LYS A 104 -3.89 -2.44 -10.62
CA LYS A 104 -3.89 -2.58 -9.17
C LYS A 104 -4.05 -4.04 -8.77
N PRO A 105 -3.38 -4.51 -7.71
CA PRO A 105 -3.56 -5.88 -7.22
C PRO A 105 -5.00 -6.10 -6.75
N ILE A 106 -5.53 -7.30 -6.99
CA ILE A 106 -6.77 -7.73 -6.36
C ILE A 106 -6.39 -8.26 -4.96
N PRO A 107 -6.94 -7.70 -3.88
CA PRO A 107 -6.65 -8.18 -2.53
C PRO A 107 -7.09 -9.65 -2.38
N SER A 108 -6.33 -10.41 -1.61
CA SER A 108 -6.72 -11.78 -1.27
C SER A 108 -7.98 -11.82 -0.41
N PHE A 109 -8.67 -12.98 -0.37
CA PHE A 109 -9.86 -13.14 0.49
C PHE A 109 -9.57 -12.80 1.95
N ASP A 110 -8.43 -13.22 2.48
CA ASP A 110 -8.04 -12.92 3.86
C ASP A 110 -7.84 -11.41 4.08
N GLU A 111 -7.27 -10.71 3.10
CA GLU A 111 -7.11 -9.24 3.17
C GLU A 111 -8.46 -8.51 3.08
N ILE A 112 -9.37 -9.00 2.24
CA ILE A 112 -10.74 -8.48 2.16
C ILE A 112 -11.45 -8.72 3.51
N LEU A 113 -11.35 -9.93 4.06
CA LEU A 113 -11.98 -10.28 5.33
C LEU A 113 -11.44 -9.42 6.47
N GLU A 114 -10.12 -9.27 6.56
CA GLU A 114 -9.48 -8.44 7.59
C GLU A 114 -9.92 -6.98 7.48
N ALA A 115 -9.95 -6.41 6.27
CA ALA A 115 -10.38 -5.04 6.03
C ALA A 115 -11.86 -4.80 6.36
N ASN A 116 -12.68 -5.86 6.47
CA ASN A 116 -14.12 -5.78 6.76
C ASN A 116 -14.49 -6.37 8.13
N LYS A 117 -13.52 -6.66 9.01
CA LYS A 117 -13.82 -7.23 10.34
C LYS A 117 -14.71 -6.35 11.20
N ASP A 118 -14.48 -5.05 11.20
CA ASP A 118 -15.26 -4.06 11.94
C ASP A 118 -16.71 -3.96 11.43
N VAL A 119 -16.92 -4.14 10.12
CA VAL A 119 -18.25 -4.20 9.51
C VAL A 119 -18.99 -5.44 10.01
N LEU A 120 -18.32 -6.59 10.05
CA LEU A 120 -18.89 -7.84 10.56
C LEU A 120 -19.26 -7.75 12.04
N GLU A 121 -18.44 -7.10 12.86
CA GLU A 121 -18.73 -6.87 14.28
C GLU A 121 -19.94 -5.94 14.46
N ARG A 122 -20.01 -4.82 13.73
CA ARG A 122 -21.18 -3.91 13.77
C ARG A 122 -22.49 -4.55 13.31
N ILE A 123 -22.43 -5.49 12.37
CA ILE A 123 -23.62 -6.23 11.92
C ILE A 123 -24.11 -7.17 13.02
N LYS A 124 -23.20 -7.82 13.75
CA LYS A 124 -23.56 -8.71 14.87
C LYS A 124 -24.23 -7.93 16.01
N GLU A 125 -23.67 -6.77 16.37
CA GLU A 125 -24.21 -5.92 17.46
C GLU A 125 -25.61 -5.35 17.19
N LYS A 126 -26.02 -5.23 15.92
CA LYS A 126 -27.37 -4.76 15.52
C LYS A 126 -28.38 -5.87 15.30
N GLY A 127 -27.94 -7.13 15.36
CA GLY A 127 -28.77 -8.32 15.17
C GLY A 127 -29.34 -8.92 16.46
N ASP A 128 -28.83 -8.49 17.61
CA ASP A 128 -29.40 -8.72 18.96
C ASP A 128 -30.34 -7.56 19.35
#